data_AF-A0A962G5K6-F1
#
_entry.id   AF-A0A962G5K6-F1
#
_cell.length_a   1.000
_cell.length_b   1.000
_cell.length_c   1.000
_cell.angle_alpha   90.00
_cell.angle_beta   90.00
_cell.angle_gamma   90.00
#
_symmetry.space_group_name_H-M   'P 1'
#
loop_
_entity.id
_entity.type
_entity.pdbx_description
1 polymer ?
#
loop_
_entity_poly.entity_id
_entity_poly.type
_entity_poly.pdbx_seq_one_letter_code
_entity_poly.pdbx_strand_id
1 'polypeptide(L)'
;SQLAELISENRQNDIRLVPVSIFVGRAPDRQSGWFRVLFADNWVVVGRFRRLLAILLNGRDTIVQFSAPVSLRQTLDEQGDAALERSVRKLSRVLRVHFRLTRTTIIGADLSHRRTVVDAVVDADSVRQTITAVAAKENIREEQARRRARGYALEIAADYSHTVVRSISFMLIALWNKLYDGVVMHHFDKLRAVAPGHEVIYVPCHRSHVDYLLLSYTLYQNGLVPPHIAAGVNLNLPGLGAILRRGGAFFLRRSFKSNALYSAVFTEYVSQLFARGVALEYFIEGGRSRTGRLLTPRSGMLAMTLRSFLRESRRP
;
A
#
# COMPACT_ATOMS: atom_id res chain seq x y z
N SER A 1 -28.24 -19.63 -0.57
CA SER A 1 -29.52 -20.32 -0.78
C SER A 1 -30.02 -20.04 -2.19
N GLN A 2 -30.48 -18.84 -2.53
CA GLN A 2 -31.04 -18.53 -3.87
C GLN A 2 -30.13 -18.84 -5.06
N LEU A 3 -28.82 -18.59 -4.93
CA LEU A 3 -27.87 -18.90 -6.00
C LEU A 3 -27.70 -20.42 -6.21
N ALA A 4 -27.90 -21.23 -5.16
CA ALA A 4 -27.82 -22.68 -5.22
C ALA A 4 -29.11 -23.27 -5.85
N GLU A 5 -30.27 -22.69 -5.55
CA GLU A 5 -31.57 -23.03 -6.16
C GLU A 5 -31.58 -22.73 -7.66
N LEU A 6 -31.10 -21.55 -8.09
CA LEU A 6 -30.97 -21.19 -9.50
C LEU A 6 -30.03 -22.13 -10.27
N ILE A 7 -29.01 -22.66 -9.60
CA ILE A 7 -28.04 -23.60 -10.17
C ILE A 7 -28.62 -25.02 -10.26
N SER A 8 -29.44 -25.44 -9.29
CA SER A 8 -30.10 -26.74 -9.33
C SER A 8 -31.19 -26.81 -10.40
N GLU A 9 -31.91 -25.70 -10.64
CA GLU A 9 -32.99 -25.61 -11.64
C GLU A 9 -32.48 -25.48 -13.09
N ASN A 10 -31.35 -24.79 -13.33
CA ASN A 10 -30.86 -24.48 -14.68
C ASN A 10 -29.54 -25.16 -15.05
N ARG A 11 -29.40 -26.47 -14.76
CA ARG A 11 -28.16 -27.26 -14.98
C ARG A 11 -27.64 -27.28 -16.44
N GLN A 12 -28.46 -26.94 -17.43
CA GLN A 12 -28.04 -26.92 -18.84
C GLN A 12 -27.36 -25.60 -19.27
N ASN A 13 -27.55 -24.50 -18.53
CA ASN A 13 -27.01 -23.19 -18.89
C ASN A 13 -25.75 -22.86 -18.06
N ASP A 14 -24.66 -22.44 -18.72
CA ASP A 14 -23.45 -21.96 -18.03
C ASP A 14 -23.69 -20.55 -17.46
N ILE A 15 -24.11 -20.47 -16.19
CA ILE A 15 -24.27 -19.20 -15.49
C ILE A 15 -22.87 -18.67 -15.13
N ARG A 16 -22.56 -17.46 -15.62
CA ARG A 16 -21.30 -16.76 -15.31
C ARG A 16 -21.50 -15.69 -14.26
N LEU A 17 -20.80 -15.81 -13.13
CA LEU A 17 -20.78 -14.78 -12.11
C LEU A 17 -19.68 -13.77 -12.41
N VAL A 18 -20.02 -12.48 -12.48
CA VAL A 18 -19.04 -11.39 -12.61
C VAL A 18 -18.87 -10.73 -11.24
N PRO A 19 -17.72 -10.92 -10.55
CA PRO A 19 -17.46 -10.24 -9.28
C PRO A 19 -17.29 -8.74 -9.51
N VAL A 20 -18.15 -7.94 -8.86
CA VAL A 20 -18.10 -6.47 -8.91
C VAL A 20 -17.72 -5.92 -7.55
N SER A 21 -16.68 -5.11 -7.50
CA SER A 21 -16.25 -4.39 -6.29
C SER A 21 -16.55 -2.91 -6.45
N ILE A 22 -17.19 -2.31 -5.44
CA ILE A 22 -17.57 -0.89 -5.45
C ILE A 22 -16.86 -0.18 -4.29
N PHE A 23 -16.05 0.82 -4.61
CA PHE A 23 -15.28 1.60 -3.64
C PHE A 23 -15.69 3.07 -3.70
N VAL A 24 -16.42 3.53 -2.69
CA VAL A 24 -16.91 4.91 -2.59
C VAL A 24 -15.86 5.81 -1.93
N GLY A 25 -15.64 7.01 -2.47
CA GLY A 25 -14.67 7.99 -1.97
C GLY A 25 -13.22 7.74 -2.41
N ARG A 26 -13.04 6.98 -3.49
CA ARG A 26 -11.74 6.52 -4.00
C ARG A 26 -11.44 6.91 -5.44
N ALA A 27 -12.41 7.41 -6.21
CA ALA A 27 -12.14 7.87 -7.57
C ALA A 27 -11.70 9.34 -7.54
N PRO A 28 -10.54 9.68 -8.14
CA PRO A 28 -10.25 11.05 -8.51
C PRO A 28 -10.97 11.33 -9.83
N ASP A 29 -12.28 11.64 -9.81
CA ASP A 29 -12.91 12.19 -11.00
C ASP A 29 -12.82 13.72 -11.02
N ARG A 30 -12.68 14.24 -12.23
CA ARG A 30 -12.40 15.63 -12.56
C ARG A 30 -13.55 16.53 -12.09
N GLN A 31 -13.15 17.65 -11.49
CA GLN A 31 -13.98 18.81 -11.14
C GLN A 31 -15.01 18.58 -10.01
N SER A 32 -14.61 18.91 -8.78
CA SER A 32 -15.41 19.83 -7.94
C SER A 32 -14.69 20.22 -6.64
N GLY A 33 -14.39 21.51 -6.51
CA GLY A 33 -14.34 22.26 -5.24
C GLY A 33 -13.33 21.82 -4.18
N TRP A 34 -12.15 22.44 -4.19
CA TRP A 34 -11.09 22.33 -3.18
C TRP A 34 -11.53 22.54 -1.72
N PHE A 35 -12.63 23.27 -1.49
CA PHE A 35 -13.15 23.55 -0.14
C PHE A 35 -13.71 22.31 0.57
N ARG A 36 -14.27 21.31 -0.11
CA ARG A 36 -14.86 20.13 0.57
C ARG A 36 -13.82 19.16 1.14
N VAL A 37 -12.56 19.27 0.70
CA VAL A 37 -11.47 18.35 1.03
C VAL A 37 -10.75 18.75 2.32
N LEU A 38 -10.67 20.05 2.63
CA LEU A 38 -9.94 20.58 3.79
C LEU A 38 -10.74 20.53 5.10
N PHE A 39 -12.08 20.48 5.06
CA PHE A 39 -12.93 20.55 6.25
C PHE A 39 -13.37 19.18 6.82
N ALA A 40 -12.79 18.06 6.36
CA ALA A 40 -13.18 16.73 6.82
C ALA A 40 -12.61 16.33 8.19
N ASP A 41 -11.57 17.02 8.69
CA ASP A 41 -10.79 16.58 9.86
C ASP A 41 -11.28 17.10 11.23
N ASN A 42 -12.30 17.97 11.31
CA ASN A 42 -12.73 18.55 12.60
C ASN A 42 -14.10 18.11 13.14
N TRP A 43 -14.77 17.11 12.56
CA TRP A 43 -16.11 16.70 13.02
C TRP A 43 -16.08 15.38 13.80
N VAL A 44 -15.84 15.51 15.10
CA VAL A 44 -15.94 14.46 16.12
C VAL A 44 -17.41 14.18 16.43
N VAL A 45 -18.16 13.53 15.53
CA VAL A 45 -19.47 12.89 15.84
C VAL A 45 -19.72 11.68 14.93
N VAL A 46 -20.14 10.54 15.51
CA VAL A 46 -20.40 9.24 14.87
C VAL A 46 -21.87 9.09 14.46
N GLY A 47 -22.21 8.59 13.25
CA GLY A 47 -23.60 8.22 12.90
C GLY A 47 -23.92 7.87 11.43
N ARG A 48 -25.13 7.28 11.19
CA ARG A 48 -25.70 6.90 9.86
C ARG A 48 -25.82 8.09 8.89
N PHE A 49 -25.95 9.30 9.43
CA PHE A 49 -25.94 10.55 8.69
C PHE A 49 -24.61 10.79 7.95
N ARG A 50 -23.46 10.39 8.52
CA ARG A 50 -22.17 10.44 7.82
C ARG A 50 -22.13 9.51 6.61
N ARG A 51 -22.82 8.37 6.63
CA ARG A 51 -22.85 7.45 5.48
C ARG A 51 -23.66 8.04 4.33
N LEU A 52 -24.79 8.66 4.64
CA LEU A 52 -25.59 9.40 3.66
C LEU A 52 -24.82 10.63 3.14
N LEU A 53 -24.19 11.40 4.02
CA LEU A 53 -23.42 12.59 3.65
C LEU A 53 -22.13 12.25 2.90
N ALA A 54 -21.45 11.15 3.25
CA ALA A 54 -20.28 10.66 2.52
C ALA A 54 -20.68 10.12 1.13
N ILE A 55 -21.86 9.54 0.97
CA ILE A 55 -22.41 9.16 -0.33
C ILE A 55 -22.87 10.39 -1.11
N LEU A 56 -23.45 11.41 -0.47
CA LEU A 56 -23.86 12.66 -1.15
C LEU A 56 -22.67 13.54 -1.56
N LEU A 57 -21.63 13.59 -0.73
CA LEU A 57 -20.44 14.43 -0.95
C LEU A 57 -19.33 13.70 -1.74
N ASN A 58 -19.12 12.40 -1.51
CA ASN A 58 -18.11 11.59 -2.21
C ASN A 58 -18.71 10.51 -3.13
N GLY A 59 -20.03 10.48 -3.36
CA GLY A 59 -20.66 9.46 -4.23
C GLY A 59 -20.28 9.59 -5.70
N ARG A 60 -19.84 10.78 -6.12
CA ARG A 60 -19.22 11.02 -7.43
C ARG A 60 -17.82 10.40 -7.54
N ASP A 61 -17.21 10.02 -6.42
CA ASP A 61 -15.88 9.43 -6.35
C ASP A 61 -15.94 7.90 -6.19
N THR A 62 -16.74 7.21 -6.99
CA THR A 62 -16.96 5.76 -6.89
C THR A 62 -16.16 4.99 -7.93
N ILE A 63 -15.22 4.15 -7.49
CA ILE A 63 -14.53 3.18 -8.37
C ILE A 63 -15.36 1.90 -8.40
N VAL A 64 -15.75 1.49 -9.60
CA VAL A 64 -16.37 0.19 -9.87
C VAL A 64 -15.36 -0.69 -10.61
N GLN A 65 -15.02 -1.84 -10.05
CA GLN A 65 -14.12 -2.79 -10.66
C GLN A 65 -14.87 -4.09 -11.00
N PHE A 66 -14.90 -4.40 -12.29
CA PHE A 66 -15.39 -5.66 -12.82
C PHE A 66 -14.23 -6.66 -12.90
N SER A 67 -14.42 -7.85 -12.36
CA SER A 67 -13.42 -8.93 -12.38
C SER A 67 -13.76 -9.97 -13.46
N ALA A 68 -12.81 -10.86 -13.77
CA ALA A 68 -13.04 -11.94 -14.72
C ALA A 68 -14.27 -12.79 -14.30
N PRO A 69 -15.13 -13.18 -15.26
CA PRO A 69 -16.29 -14.01 -14.98
C PRO A 69 -15.86 -15.39 -14.48
N VAL A 70 -16.55 -15.89 -13.45
CA VAL A 70 -16.40 -17.24 -12.91
C VAL A 70 -17.53 -18.10 -13.47
N SER A 71 -17.20 -19.15 -14.21
CA SER A 71 -18.18 -20.13 -14.66
C SER A 71 -18.61 -20.99 -13.47
N LEU A 72 -19.92 -21.01 -13.21
CA LEU A 72 -20.50 -21.86 -12.18
C LEU A 72 -20.40 -23.34 -12.57
N ARG A 73 -20.56 -23.66 -13.86
CA ARG A 73 -20.47 -25.05 -14.34
C ARG A 73 -19.11 -25.67 -14.02
N GLN A 74 -18.02 -24.96 -14.33
CA GLN A 74 -16.65 -25.43 -14.04
C GLN A 74 -16.33 -25.53 -12.54
N THR A 75 -17.11 -24.91 -11.67
CA THR A 75 -16.91 -24.99 -10.21
C THR A 75 -17.79 -26.04 -9.53
N LEU A 76 -18.67 -26.72 -10.27
CA LEU A 76 -19.74 -27.60 -9.78
C LEU A 76 -19.69 -29.01 -10.39
N ASP A 77 -18.50 -29.55 -10.63
CA ASP A 77 -18.33 -30.89 -11.23
C ASP A 77 -18.75 -32.06 -10.30
N GLU A 78 -19.03 -31.81 -9.01
CA GLU A 78 -19.42 -32.85 -8.06
C GLU A 78 -20.95 -33.05 -7.98
N GLN A 79 -21.42 -34.29 -8.15
CA GLN A 79 -22.85 -34.65 -8.12
C GLN A 79 -23.41 -34.78 -6.68
N GLY A 80 -24.62 -34.23 -6.45
CA GLY A 80 -25.42 -34.38 -5.21
C GLY A 80 -25.63 -33.10 -4.40
N ASP A 81 -26.69 -33.01 -3.60
CA ASP A 81 -27.03 -31.79 -2.84
C ASP A 81 -25.99 -31.42 -1.77
N ALA A 82 -25.40 -32.42 -1.11
CA ALA A 82 -24.27 -32.21 -0.21
C ALA A 82 -22.99 -31.73 -0.94
N ALA A 83 -22.87 -32.00 -2.24
CA ALA A 83 -21.79 -31.49 -3.08
C ALA A 83 -22.06 -30.06 -3.56
N LEU A 84 -23.32 -29.72 -3.85
CA LEU A 84 -23.76 -28.36 -4.17
C LEU A 84 -23.44 -27.40 -3.01
N GLU A 85 -23.81 -27.77 -1.78
CA GLU A 85 -23.58 -26.91 -0.61
C GLU A 85 -22.07 -26.70 -0.34
N ARG A 86 -21.26 -27.76 -0.47
CA ARG A 86 -19.80 -27.67 -0.38
C ARG A 86 -19.22 -26.76 -1.46
N SER A 87 -19.71 -26.85 -2.68
CA SER A 87 -19.26 -26.03 -3.81
C SER A 87 -19.62 -24.55 -3.64
N VAL A 88 -20.82 -24.25 -3.14
CA VAL A 88 -21.22 -22.87 -2.80
C VAL A 88 -20.34 -22.29 -1.69
N ARG A 89 -20.02 -23.08 -0.66
CA ARG A 89 -19.09 -22.66 0.41
C ARG A 89 -17.69 -22.40 -0.13
N LYS A 90 -17.19 -23.28 -1.01
CA LYS A 90 -15.89 -23.12 -1.70
C LYS A 90 -15.86 -21.86 -2.56
N LEU A 91 -16.86 -21.66 -3.41
CA LEU A 91 -17.00 -20.47 -4.25
C LEU A 91 -17.09 -19.20 -3.40
N SER A 92 -17.89 -19.21 -2.33
CA SER A 92 -17.97 -18.09 -1.39
C SER A 92 -16.62 -17.78 -0.75
N ARG A 93 -15.84 -18.80 -0.39
CA ARG A 93 -14.48 -18.62 0.15
C ARG A 93 -13.54 -18.02 -0.88
N VAL A 94 -13.56 -18.52 -2.12
CA VAL A 94 -12.75 -17.98 -3.23
C VAL A 94 -13.10 -16.52 -3.50
N LEU A 95 -14.39 -16.19 -3.62
CA LEU A 95 -14.85 -14.81 -3.83
C LEU A 95 -14.48 -13.90 -2.66
N ARG A 96 -14.59 -14.36 -1.40
CA ARG A 96 -14.14 -13.58 -0.24
C ARG A 96 -12.64 -13.29 -0.30
N VAL A 97 -11.82 -14.27 -0.69
CA VAL A 97 -10.38 -14.08 -0.87
C VAL A 97 -10.12 -13.07 -2.00
N HIS A 98 -10.77 -13.24 -3.15
CA HIS A 98 -10.70 -12.32 -4.28
C HIS A 98 -11.03 -10.88 -3.88
N PHE A 99 -12.19 -10.65 -3.24
CA PHE A 99 -12.58 -9.32 -2.78
C PHE A 99 -11.62 -8.74 -1.75
N ARG A 100 -11.03 -9.57 -0.88
CA ARG A 100 -10.00 -9.12 0.06
C ARG A 100 -8.75 -8.64 -0.66
N LEU A 101 -8.25 -9.39 -1.65
CA LEU A 101 -7.06 -9.04 -2.44
C LEU A 101 -7.29 -7.79 -3.30
N THR A 102 -8.44 -7.69 -3.95
CA THR A 102 -8.86 -6.50 -4.70
C THR A 102 -8.96 -5.30 -3.78
N ARG A 103 -9.59 -5.46 -2.60
CA ARG A 103 -9.66 -4.41 -1.60
C ARG A 103 -8.28 -3.99 -1.13
N THR A 104 -7.32 -4.87 -0.89
CA THR A 104 -5.97 -4.46 -0.46
C THR A 104 -5.19 -3.73 -1.56
N THR A 105 -5.44 -4.05 -2.83
CA THR A 105 -4.76 -3.42 -3.97
C THR A 105 -5.20 -1.97 -4.16
N ILE A 106 -6.50 -1.72 -3.98
CA ILE A 106 -7.09 -0.39 -4.03
C ILE A 106 -6.83 0.31 -2.69
N ILE A 107 -7.30 -0.34 -1.63
CA ILE A 107 -7.13 -0.13 -0.17
C ILE A 107 -5.77 0.37 0.31
N GLY A 108 -4.74 -0.38 -0.06
CA GLY A 108 -3.63 -0.63 0.86
C GLY A 108 -3.97 -1.75 1.86
N ALA A 109 -2.92 -2.37 2.38
CA ALA A 109 -3.01 -3.23 3.55
C ALA A 109 -3.54 -2.43 4.75
N ASP A 110 -4.19 -3.11 5.70
CA ASP A 110 -4.55 -2.48 6.97
C ASP A 110 -3.28 -2.18 7.77
N LEU A 111 -2.70 -1.02 7.50
CA LEU A 111 -1.62 -0.48 8.29
C LEU A 111 -2.26 0.11 9.53
N SER A 112 -2.34 -0.72 10.56
CA SER A 112 -2.51 -0.27 11.94
C SER A 112 -1.61 0.95 12.17
N HIS A 113 -2.15 1.96 12.85
CA HIS A 113 -1.53 3.28 13.08
C HIS A 113 0.00 3.20 13.22
N ARG A 114 0.74 4.20 12.72
CA ARG A 114 2.22 4.28 12.79
C ARG A 114 2.82 3.77 14.10
N ARG A 115 2.17 4.03 15.22
CA ARG A 115 2.52 3.51 16.55
C ARG A 115 2.57 1.98 16.63
N THR A 116 1.58 1.26 16.11
CA THR A 116 1.54 -0.21 16.10
C THR A 116 2.66 -0.81 15.27
N VAL A 117 3.00 -0.19 14.13
CA VAL A 117 4.17 -0.63 13.33
C VAL A 117 5.46 -0.41 14.11
N VAL A 118 5.62 0.75 14.75
CA VAL A 118 6.79 1.07 15.58
C VAL A 118 6.93 0.11 16.75
N ASP A 119 5.83 -0.19 17.45
CA ASP A 119 5.84 -1.12 18.58
C ASP A 119 6.22 -2.53 18.10
N ALA A 120 5.62 -3.02 17.01
CA ALA A 120 5.96 -4.31 16.41
C ALA A 120 7.44 -4.42 16.00
N VAL A 121 8.03 -3.35 15.47
CA VAL A 121 9.46 -3.32 15.09
C VAL A 121 10.35 -3.40 16.32
N VAL A 122 10.05 -2.64 17.37
CA VAL A 122 10.88 -2.62 18.60
C VAL A 122 10.78 -3.94 19.36
N ASP A 123 9.63 -4.61 19.26
CA ASP A 123 9.36 -5.87 19.97
C ASP A 123 9.81 -7.12 19.20
N ALA A 124 10.22 -6.97 17.95
CA ALA A 124 10.75 -8.07 17.15
C ALA A 124 12.05 -8.64 17.72
N ASP A 125 12.21 -9.97 17.68
CA ASP A 125 13.36 -10.66 18.27
C ASP A 125 14.71 -10.17 17.73
N SER A 126 14.79 -9.92 16.42
CA SER A 126 15.98 -9.37 15.74
C SER A 126 16.43 -8.03 16.33
N VAL A 127 15.46 -7.16 16.64
CA VAL A 127 15.70 -5.84 17.23
C VAL A 127 15.99 -5.95 18.72
N ARG A 128 15.25 -6.80 19.46
CA ARG A 128 15.50 -7.05 20.89
C ARG A 128 16.90 -7.58 21.15
N GLN A 129 17.36 -8.55 20.36
CA GLN A 129 18.74 -9.07 20.46
C GLN A 129 19.77 -7.96 20.22
N THR A 130 19.52 -7.09 19.23
CA THR A 130 20.40 -5.95 18.94
C THR A 130 20.37 -4.91 20.07
N ILE A 131 19.22 -4.65 20.67
CA ILE A 131 19.07 -3.78 21.85
C ILE A 131 19.93 -4.29 23.00
N THR A 132 19.83 -5.59 23.33
CA THR A 132 20.64 -6.20 24.40
C THR A 132 22.14 -6.12 24.09
N ALA A 133 22.54 -6.43 22.86
CA ALA A 133 23.95 -6.37 22.45
C ALA A 133 24.52 -4.95 22.51
N VAL A 134 23.75 -3.94 22.09
CA VAL A 134 24.16 -2.53 22.15
C VAL A 134 24.17 -2.01 23.58
N ALA A 135 23.21 -2.42 24.41
CA ALA A 135 23.18 -2.07 25.83
C ALA A 135 24.44 -2.55 26.56
N ALA A 136 24.84 -3.81 26.32
CA ALA A 136 26.07 -4.37 26.87
C ALA A 136 27.32 -3.67 26.32
N LYS A 137 27.41 -3.46 25.01
CA LYS A 137 28.58 -2.85 24.35
C LYS A 137 28.82 -1.40 24.77
N GLU A 138 27.75 -0.60 24.91
CA GLU A 138 27.84 0.81 25.25
C GLU A 138 27.72 1.08 26.76
N ASN A 139 27.58 0.02 27.57
CA ASN A 139 27.37 0.10 29.02
C ASN A 139 26.19 1.03 29.40
N ILE A 140 25.06 0.87 28.70
CA ILE A 140 23.82 1.61 28.97
C ILE A 140 22.72 0.65 29.43
N ARG A 141 21.71 1.17 30.13
CA ARG A 141 20.54 0.38 30.51
C ARG A 141 19.78 -0.09 29.27
N GLU A 142 19.27 -1.32 29.28
CA GLU A 142 18.49 -1.88 28.17
C GLU A 142 17.29 -0.99 27.80
N GLU A 143 16.64 -0.38 28.80
CA GLU A 143 15.55 0.56 28.57
C GLU A 143 15.99 1.79 27.74
N GLN A 144 17.20 2.29 27.97
CA GLN A 144 17.75 3.42 27.21
C GLN A 144 18.02 3.01 25.76
N ALA A 145 18.57 1.82 25.53
CA ALA A 145 18.75 1.26 24.18
C ALA A 145 17.40 1.04 23.47
N ARG A 146 16.38 0.55 24.20
CA ARG A 146 15.01 0.38 23.67
C ARG A 146 14.36 1.72 23.31
N ARG A 147 14.54 2.76 24.13
CA ARG A 147 14.08 4.13 23.81
C ARG A 147 14.76 4.68 22.55
N ARG A 148 16.06 4.42 22.36
CA ARG A 148 16.78 4.77 21.12
C ARG A 148 16.22 4.01 19.91
N ALA A 149 15.98 2.71 20.04
CA ALA A 149 15.37 1.90 18.98
C ALA A 149 14.00 2.44 18.57
N ARG A 150 13.15 2.78 19.55
CA ARG A 150 11.85 3.42 19.33
C ARG A 150 11.99 4.77 18.62
N GLY A 151 12.97 5.58 19.02
CA GLY A 151 13.30 6.84 18.34
C GLY A 151 13.66 6.64 16.87
N TYR A 152 14.50 5.65 16.56
CA TYR A 152 14.82 5.30 15.17
C TYR A 152 13.61 4.79 14.39
N ALA A 153 12.79 3.94 14.99
CA ALA A 153 11.57 3.45 14.35
C ALA A 153 10.60 4.60 14.03
N LEU A 154 10.45 5.58 14.94
CA LEU A 154 9.68 6.80 14.69
C LEU A 154 10.31 7.66 13.59
N GLU A 155 11.64 7.84 13.60
CA GLU A 155 12.35 8.57 12.54
C GLU A 155 12.09 7.95 11.16
N ILE A 156 12.07 6.62 11.08
CA ILE A 156 11.90 5.89 9.82
C ILE A 156 10.43 5.92 9.38
N ALA A 157 9.50 5.52 10.25
CA ALA A 157 8.16 5.13 9.84
C ALA A 157 7.34 6.22 9.12
N ALA A 158 6.67 5.80 8.05
CA ALA A 158 5.61 6.56 7.38
C ALA A 158 4.35 6.68 8.28
N ASP A 159 3.47 7.62 7.93
CA ASP A 159 2.20 7.88 8.63
C ASP A 159 1.05 8.01 7.63
N TYR A 160 0.89 6.99 6.78
CA TYR A 160 0.06 7.03 5.59
C TYR A 160 -1.37 7.50 5.86
N SER A 161 -1.84 8.50 5.10
CA SER A 161 -3.18 9.08 5.22
C SER A 161 -3.85 9.17 3.85
N HIS A 162 -4.95 8.42 3.68
CA HIS A 162 -5.75 8.46 2.46
C HIS A 162 -6.26 9.86 2.12
N THR A 163 -6.68 10.62 3.13
CA THR A 163 -7.17 11.99 2.94
C THR A 163 -6.08 12.87 2.36
N VAL A 164 -4.87 12.79 2.90
CA VAL A 164 -3.74 13.62 2.45
C VAL A 164 -3.30 13.22 1.05
N VAL A 165 -3.21 11.93 0.76
CA VAL A 165 -2.91 11.42 -0.59
C VAL A 165 -3.94 11.92 -1.60
N ARG A 166 -5.24 11.87 -1.26
CA ARG A 166 -6.30 12.41 -2.12
C ARG A 166 -6.11 13.91 -2.40
N SER A 167 -5.84 14.70 -1.35
CA SER A 167 -5.61 16.15 -1.47
C SER A 167 -4.40 16.47 -2.34
N ILE A 168 -3.28 15.77 -2.12
CA ILE A 168 -2.05 15.95 -2.91
C ILE A 168 -2.31 15.56 -4.36
N SER A 169 -2.97 14.43 -4.61
CA SER A 169 -3.30 13.97 -5.97
C SER A 169 -4.08 15.02 -6.75
N PHE A 170 -5.08 15.65 -6.12
CA PHE A 170 -5.84 16.75 -6.75
C PHE A 170 -4.95 17.96 -7.07
N MET A 171 -4.09 18.38 -6.14
CA MET A 171 -3.14 19.48 -6.37
C MET A 171 -2.16 19.16 -7.51
N LEU A 172 -1.72 17.90 -7.61
CA LEU A 172 -0.80 17.46 -8.65
C LEU A 172 -1.42 17.52 -10.05
N ILE A 173 -2.74 17.39 -10.22
CA ILE A 173 -3.41 17.57 -11.52
C ILE A 173 -3.05 18.94 -12.13
N ALA A 174 -3.16 20.01 -11.33
CA ALA A 174 -2.84 21.36 -11.77
C ALA A 174 -1.33 21.52 -12.07
N LEU A 175 -0.47 20.88 -11.26
CA LEU A 175 0.97 20.87 -11.49
C LEU A 175 1.32 20.22 -12.83
N TRP A 176 0.72 19.07 -13.15
CA TRP A 176 1.02 18.35 -14.39
C TRP A 176 0.56 19.09 -15.63
N ASN A 177 -0.66 19.64 -15.60
CA ASN A 177 -1.17 20.44 -16.72
C ASN A 177 -0.35 21.70 -16.99
N LYS A 178 0.43 22.17 -16.00
CA LYS A 178 1.33 23.32 -16.14
C LYS A 178 2.73 22.94 -16.61
N LEU A 179 3.27 21.82 -16.14
CA LEU A 179 4.65 21.41 -16.40
C LEU A 179 4.81 20.55 -17.65
N TYR A 180 3.77 19.83 -18.07
CA TYR A 180 3.83 18.85 -19.14
C TYR A 180 2.57 18.91 -20.01
N ASP A 181 2.71 18.58 -21.28
CA ASP A 181 1.59 18.47 -22.23
C ASP A 181 0.72 17.22 -22.00
N GLY A 182 1.22 16.28 -21.18
CA GLY A 182 0.49 15.08 -20.79
C GLY A 182 1.39 14.02 -20.17
N VAL A 183 0.76 13.03 -19.54
CA VAL A 183 1.42 11.83 -19.01
C VAL A 183 0.82 10.62 -19.71
N VAL A 184 1.64 9.93 -20.51
CA VAL A 184 1.24 8.70 -21.21
C VAL A 184 1.82 7.51 -20.44
N MET A 185 0.94 6.56 -20.09
CA MET A 185 1.35 5.31 -19.45
C MET A 185 1.25 4.17 -20.45
N HIS A 186 2.29 3.34 -20.49
CA HIS A 186 2.30 2.11 -21.28
C HIS A 186 2.23 0.90 -20.34
N HIS A 187 1.56 -0.16 -20.79
CA HIS A 187 1.48 -1.46 -20.11
C HIS A 187 0.82 -1.45 -18.72
N PHE A 188 0.02 -0.41 -18.41
CA PHE A 188 -0.63 -0.30 -17.10
C PHE A 188 -1.63 -1.44 -16.83
N ASP A 189 -2.30 -1.95 -17.87
CA ASP A 189 -3.24 -3.06 -17.73
C ASP A 189 -2.56 -4.34 -17.24
N LYS A 190 -1.30 -4.58 -17.65
CA LYS A 190 -0.50 -5.71 -17.14
C LYS A 190 -0.25 -5.56 -15.64
N LEU A 191 0.15 -4.35 -15.20
CA LEU A 191 0.33 -4.04 -13.77
C LEU A 191 -0.98 -4.26 -12.99
N ARG A 192 -2.10 -3.78 -13.51
CA ARG A 192 -3.43 -3.92 -12.88
C ARG A 192 -3.85 -5.39 -12.74
N ALA A 193 -3.48 -6.24 -13.69
CA ALA A 193 -3.79 -7.66 -13.67
C ALA A 193 -2.93 -8.44 -12.65
N VAL A 194 -1.65 -8.08 -12.49
CA VAL A 194 -0.72 -8.78 -11.58
C VAL A 194 -0.74 -8.24 -10.15
N ALA A 195 -1.08 -6.96 -9.93
CA ALA A 195 -1.04 -6.36 -8.60
C ALA A 195 -1.92 -7.07 -7.55
N PRO A 196 -3.15 -7.55 -7.86
CA PRO A 196 -3.94 -8.30 -6.89
C PRO A 196 -3.24 -9.59 -6.45
N GLY A 197 -3.07 -9.74 -5.13
CA GLY A 197 -2.45 -10.94 -4.55
C GLY A 197 -0.93 -10.87 -4.39
N HIS A 198 -0.25 -9.96 -5.09
CA HIS A 198 1.20 -9.85 -5.11
C HIS A 198 1.69 -8.59 -4.37
N GLU A 199 2.92 -8.65 -3.88
CA GLU A 199 3.61 -7.50 -3.30
C GLU A 199 4.40 -6.78 -4.39
N VAL A 200 3.92 -5.61 -4.82
CA VAL A 200 4.53 -4.88 -5.93
C VAL A 200 5.65 -3.98 -5.41
N ILE A 201 6.84 -4.16 -5.97
CA ILE A 201 8.01 -3.33 -5.69
C ILE A 201 8.34 -2.51 -6.93
N TYR A 202 8.16 -1.20 -6.81
CA TYR A 202 8.46 -0.23 -7.84
C TYR A 202 9.93 0.17 -7.74
N VAL A 203 10.67 -0.05 -8.83
CA VAL A 203 12.10 0.25 -8.92
C VAL A 203 12.36 1.26 -10.05
N PRO A 204 11.88 2.50 -9.94
CA PRO A 204 12.07 3.51 -10.97
C PRO A 204 13.53 3.99 -11.06
N CYS A 205 13.89 4.52 -12.23
CA CYS A 205 15.11 5.32 -12.40
C CYS A 205 14.90 6.71 -11.77
N HIS A 206 15.95 7.34 -11.24
CA HIS A 206 15.80 8.63 -10.53
C HIS A 206 16.43 9.79 -11.31
N ARG A 207 15.59 10.57 -12.00
CA ARG A 207 16.00 11.72 -12.81
C ARG A 207 15.51 13.05 -12.27
N SER A 208 14.44 13.06 -11.47
CA SER A 208 13.86 14.27 -10.88
C SER A 208 13.27 14.02 -9.49
N HIS A 209 13.12 15.09 -8.70
CA HIS A 209 12.31 15.06 -7.46
C HIS A 209 10.81 14.92 -7.75
N VAL A 210 10.43 14.98 -9.01
CA VAL A 210 9.05 14.84 -9.46
C VAL A 210 8.68 13.37 -9.68
N ASP A 211 9.67 12.49 -9.86
CA ASP A 211 9.45 11.09 -10.27
C ASP A 211 8.57 10.32 -9.28
N TYR A 212 8.85 10.44 -7.97
CA TYR A 212 8.08 9.76 -6.93
C TYR A 212 6.64 10.31 -6.81
N LEU A 213 6.44 11.61 -7.09
CA LEU A 213 5.11 12.21 -7.15
C LEU A 213 4.36 11.72 -8.37
N LEU A 214 5.03 11.60 -9.52
CA LEU A 214 4.44 11.16 -10.78
C LEU A 214 3.99 9.70 -10.70
N LEU A 215 4.84 8.80 -10.18
CA LEU A 215 4.48 7.40 -10.01
C LEU A 215 3.31 7.25 -9.02
N SER A 216 3.39 7.89 -7.86
CA SER A 216 2.31 7.86 -6.86
C SER A 216 1.00 8.43 -7.41
N TYR A 217 1.06 9.55 -8.15
CA TYR A 217 -0.08 10.16 -8.80
C TYR A 217 -0.71 9.23 -9.83
N THR A 218 0.09 8.67 -10.75
CA THR A 218 -0.42 7.80 -11.81
C THR A 218 -1.05 6.53 -11.24
N LEU A 219 -0.43 5.90 -10.24
CA LEU A 219 -1.02 4.76 -9.53
C LEU A 219 -2.37 5.13 -8.90
N TYR A 220 -2.42 6.25 -8.17
CA TYR A 220 -3.64 6.71 -7.51
C TYR A 220 -4.78 7.00 -8.50
N GLN A 221 -4.47 7.71 -9.60
CA GLN A 221 -5.43 8.05 -10.65
C GLN A 221 -6.01 6.80 -11.34
N ASN A 222 -5.27 5.69 -11.32
CA ASN A 222 -5.70 4.42 -11.90
C ASN A 222 -6.25 3.43 -10.86
N GLY A 223 -6.54 3.89 -9.64
CA GLY A 223 -7.17 3.08 -8.61
C GLY A 223 -6.22 2.14 -7.86
N LEU A 224 -4.91 2.22 -8.07
CA LEU A 224 -3.93 1.48 -7.26
C LEU A 224 -3.52 2.32 -6.04
N VAL A 225 -3.23 1.64 -4.93
CA VAL A 225 -2.67 2.31 -3.74
C VAL A 225 -1.27 2.84 -4.06
N PRO A 226 -0.95 4.10 -3.72
CA PRO A 226 0.41 4.60 -3.75
C PRO A 226 1.33 3.78 -2.84
N PRO A 227 2.58 3.51 -3.28
CA PRO A 227 3.52 2.73 -2.51
C PRO A 227 4.07 3.52 -1.31
N HIS A 228 4.68 2.80 -0.37
CA HIS A 228 5.54 3.42 0.62
C HIS A 228 6.90 3.71 0.00
N ILE A 229 7.33 4.97 0.09
CA ILE A 229 8.46 5.49 -0.67
C ILE A 229 9.68 5.60 0.24
N ALA A 230 10.78 4.95 -0.14
CA ALA A 230 12.05 5.10 0.53
C ALA A 230 12.66 6.48 0.21
N ALA A 231 12.61 7.39 1.18
CA ALA A 231 13.08 8.77 1.01
C ALA A 231 14.33 9.06 1.85
N GLY A 232 15.29 9.80 1.31
CA GLY A 232 16.43 10.28 2.10
C GLY A 232 15.97 11.26 3.19
N VAL A 233 16.55 11.15 4.39
CA VAL A 233 16.23 12.03 5.54
C VAL A 233 16.44 13.52 5.25
N ASN A 234 17.22 13.86 4.23
CA ASN A 234 17.39 15.23 3.73
C ASN A 234 16.08 15.86 3.17
N LEU A 235 15.05 15.05 2.90
CA LEU A 235 13.72 15.52 2.50
C LEU A 235 12.76 15.70 3.69
N ASN A 236 13.18 15.32 4.91
CA ASN A 236 12.36 15.46 6.12
C ASN A 236 12.48 16.89 6.71
N LEU A 237 12.08 17.88 5.92
CA LEU A 237 12.05 19.30 6.33
C LEU A 237 10.79 19.60 7.16
N PRO A 238 10.78 20.62 8.03
CA PRO A 238 9.58 21.03 8.76
C PRO A 238 8.40 21.32 7.81
N GLY A 239 7.20 20.85 8.15
CA GLY A 239 6.01 20.93 7.30
C GLY A 239 6.01 19.90 6.16
N LEU A 240 6.94 20.03 5.21
CA LEU A 240 7.00 19.15 4.02
C LEU A 240 7.21 17.68 4.40
N GLY A 241 8.10 17.40 5.35
CA GLY A 241 8.36 16.05 5.84
C GLY A 241 7.10 15.39 6.40
N ALA A 242 6.27 16.12 7.15
CA ALA A 242 5.02 15.59 7.68
C ALA A 242 4.01 15.24 6.56
N ILE A 243 3.93 16.08 5.53
CA ILE A 243 3.10 15.82 4.33
C ILE A 243 3.62 14.58 3.59
N LEU A 244 4.93 14.47 3.39
CA LEU A 244 5.54 13.31 2.74
C LEU A 244 5.32 12.02 3.53
N ARG A 245 5.44 12.02 4.87
CA ARG A 245 5.10 10.85 5.71
C ARG A 245 3.67 10.42 5.51
N ARG A 246 2.76 11.39 5.45
CA ARG A 246 1.33 11.17 5.21
C ARG A 246 1.03 10.70 3.79
N GLY A 247 1.89 11.01 2.84
CA GLY A 247 1.89 10.46 1.49
C GLY A 247 2.47 9.04 1.36
N GLY A 248 3.07 8.48 2.42
CA GLY A 248 3.70 7.15 2.41
C GLY A 248 5.22 7.15 2.43
N ALA A 249 5.88 8.32 2.52
CA ALA A 249 7.34 8.37 2.62
C ALA A 249 7.82 7.87 3.98
N PHE A 250 8.75 6.92 3.97
CA PHE A 250 9.55 6.55 5.13
C PHE A 250 11.00 7.00 4.92
N PHE A 251 11.64 7.47 5.98
CA PHE A 251 12.93 8.14 5.86
C PHE A 251 14.09 7.25 6.24
N LEU A 252 15.11 7.23 5.38
CA LEU A 252 16.38 6.56 5.65
C LEU A 252 17.54 7.55 5.70
N ARG A 253 18.49 7.25 6.56
CA ARG A 253 19.78 7.94 6.60
C ARG A 253 20.62 7.52 5.39
N ARG A 254 21.50 8.41 4.93
CA ARG A 254 22.38 8.18 3.77
C ARG A 254 23.33 7.00 3.96
N SER A 255 23.79 6.79 5.18
CA SER A 255 24.59 5.65 5.59
C SER A 255 24.27 5.33 7.04
N PHE A 256 24.13 4.04 7.34
CA PHE A 256 23.86 3.57 8.69
C PHE A 256 24.60 2.26 9.00
N LYS A 257 25.59 1.87 8.17
CA LYS A 257 26.39 0.66 8.38
C LYS A 257 27.12 0.63 9.72
N SER A 258 27.50 1.78 10.25
CA SER A 258 28.19 1.92 11.54
C SER A 258 27.25 1.90 12.75
N ASN A 259 25.93 2.00 12.54
CA ASN A 259 24.94 1.98 13.60
C ASN A 259 24.13 0.68 13.51
N ALA A 260 24.57 -0.33 14.27
CA ALA A 260 23.94 -1.66 14.30
C ALA A 260 22.46 -1.58 14.72
N LEU A 261 22.13 -0.76 15.72
CA LEU A 261 20.77 -0.61 16.21
C LEU A 261 19.84 -0.02 15.14
N TYR A 262 20.26 1.07 14.49
CA TYR A 262 19.49 1.66 13.39
C TYR A 262 19.33 0.68 12.23
N SER A 263 20.40 -0.04 11.87
CA SER A 263 20.37 -1.04 10.79
C SER A 263 19.35 -2.15 11.07
N ALA A 264 19.32 -2.67 12.31
CA ALA A 264 18.36 -3.70 12.73
C ALA A 264 16.93 -3.16 12.68
N VAL A 265 16.68 -1.98 13.25
CA VAL A 265 15.36 -1.34 13.25
C VAL A 265 14.86 -1.06 11.82
N PHE A 266 15.73 -0.55 10.94
CA PHE A 266 15.36 -0.26 9.56
C PHE A 266 15.04 -1.54 8.77
N THR A 267 15.88 -2.57 8.91
CA THR A 267 15.67 -3.86 8.25
C THR A 267 14.35 -4.49 8.70
N GLU A 268 14.09 -4.48 10.00
CA GLU A 268 12.84 -5.02 10.56
C GLU A 268 11.62 -4.18 10.13
N TYR A 269 11.72 -2.85 10.11
CA TYR A 269 10.65 -1.99 9.59
C TYR A 269 10.27 -2.34 8.14
N VAL A 270 11.28 -2.49 7.28
CA VAL A 270 11.07 -2.92 5.89
C VAL A 270 10.43 -4.31 5.86
N SER A 271 10.93 -5.26 6.64
CA SER A 271 10.36 -6.62 6.76
C SER A 271 8.88 -6.60 7.18
N GLN A 272 8.49 -5.72 8.10
CA GLN A 272 7.10 -5.56 8.54
C GLN A 272 6.20 -4.98 7.45
N LEU A 273 6.70 -4.06 6.62
CA LEU A 273 5.95 -3.55 5.46
C LEU A 273 5.72 -4.66 4.43
N PHE A 274 6.77 -5.46 4.15
CA PHE A 274 6.69 -6.64 3.29
C PHE A 274 5.68 -7.66 3.84
N ALA A 275 5.81 -8.10 5.09
CA ALA A 275 4.89 -9.06 5.73
C ALA A 275 3.40 -8.69 5.63
N ARG A 276 3.10 -7.38 5.59
CA ARG A 276 1.73 -6.85 5.48
C ARG A 276 1.26 -6.71 4.03
N GLY A 277 2.16 -6.92 3.07
CA GLY A 277 2.00 -6.74 1.63
C GLY A 277 1.71 -5.31 1.24
N VAL A 278 2.48 -4.38 1.81
CA VAL A 278 2.50 -2.98 1.42
C VAL A 278 3.39 -2.84 0.19
N ALA A 279 2.87 -2.24 -0.88
CA ALA A 279 3.69 -1.91 -2.04
C ALA A 279 4.80 -0.92 -1.66
N LEU A 280 6.03 -1.14 -2.15
CA LEU A 280 7.17 -0.27 -1.87
C LEU A 280 7.71 0.36 -3.13
N GLU A 281 8.25 1.56 -3.00
CA GLU A 281 9.01 2.25 -4.03
C GLU A 281 10.38 2.61 -3.49
N TYR A 282 11.43 2.29 -4.25
CA TYR A 282 12.77 2.79 -3.98
C TYR A 282 13.55 2.98 -5.28
N PHE A 283 14.34 4.06 -5.30
CA PHE A 283 15.25 4.33 -6.38
C PHE A 283 16.52 3.51 -6.20
N ILE A 284 16.72 2.49 -7.04
CA ILE A 284 17.86 1.57 -6.91
C ILE A 284 19.21 2.28 -7.02
N GLU A 285 19.27 3.41 -7.73
CA GLU A 285 20.45 4.25 -7.88
C GLU A 285 20.89 4.94 -6.57
N GLY A 286 19.99 5.06 -5.59
CA GLY A 286 20.24 5.71 -4.30
C GLY A 286 20.40 7.23 -4.36
N GLY A 287 20.23 7.84 -5.52
CA GLY A 287 20.29 9.28 -5.74
C GLY A 287 19.87 9.68 -7.15
N ARG A 288 19.63 10.97 -7.36
CA ARG A 288 19.25 11.52 -8.67
C ARG A 288 20.46 11.59 -9.58
N SER A 289 20.29 11.18 -10.83
CA SER A 289 21.24 11.51 -11.87
C SER A 289 21.26 13.01 -12.12
N ARG A 290 22.46 13.61 -12.17
CA ARG A 290 22.65 15.02 -12.52
C ARG A 290 22.81 15.24 -14.03
N THR A 291 23.15 14.19 -14.76
CA THR A 291 23.45 14.23 -16.20
C THR A 291 22.38 13.51 -17.03
N GLY A 292 21.35 12.94 -16.39
CA GLY A 292 20.32 12.13 -17.03
C GLY A 292 20.74 10.68 -17.33
N ARG A 293 22.02 10.34 -17.15
CA ARG A 293 22.54 8.96 -17.29
C ARG A 293 22.18 8.11 -16.07
N LEU A 294 21.94 6.82 -16.28
CA LEU A 294 21.70 5.88 -15.17
C LEU A 294 22.95 5.75 -14.31
N LEU A 295 22.78 5.80 -12.99
CA LEU A 295 23.82 5.51 -12.02
C LEU A 295 23.90 4.01 -11.72
N THR A 296 25.02 3.60 -11.14
CA THR A 296 25.20 2.22 -10.68
C THR A 296 24.18 1.88 -9.56
N PRO A 297 23.47 0.75 -9.66
CA PRO A 297 22.51 0.36 -8.65
C PRO A 297 23.18 0.06 -7.30
N ARG A 298 22.53 0.51 -6.22
CA ARG A 298 22.85 0.19 -4.83
C ARG A 298 21.99 -1.00 -4.39
N SER A 299 22.63 -2.11 -4.06
CA SER A 299 21.95 -3.37 -3.74
C SER A 299 21.25 -3.42 -2.38
N GLY A 300 21.39 -2.41 -1.52
CA GLY A 300 20.91 -2.46 -0.12
C GLY A 300 19.41 -2.74 0.02
N MET A 301 18.56 -1.91 -0.58
CA MET A 301 17.10 -2.08 -0.53
C MET A 301 16.63 -3.36 -1.24
N LEU A 302 17.28 -3.72 -2.35
CA LEU A 302 16.98 -4.94 -3.09
C LEU A 302 17.33 -6.19 -2.27
N ALA A 303 18.49 -6.21 -1.61
CA ALA A 303 18.89 -7.31 -0.75
C ALA A 303 17.97 -7.43 0.46
N MET A 304 17.52 -6.31 1.05
CA MET A 304 16.51 -6.33 2.12
C MET A 304 15.17 -6.88 1.64
N THR A 305 14.72 -6.46 0.45
CA THR A 305 13.51 -6.97 -0.20
C THR A 305 13.57 -8.49 -0.36
N LEU A 306 14.66 -9.00 -0.94
CA LEU A 306 14.84 -10.44 -1.15
C LEU A 306 14.93 -11.21 0.17
N ARG A 307 15.64 -10.68 1.16
CA ARG A 307 15.73 -11.32 2.49
C ARG A 307 14.37 -11.38 3.19
N SER A 308 13.58 -10.31 3.12
CA SER A 308 12.23 -10.29 3.67
C SER A 308 11.34 -11.32 2.98
N PHE A 309 11.42 -11.41 1.65
CA PHE A 309 10.69 -12.43 0.88
C PHE A 309 11.07 -13.86 1.29
N LEU A 310 12.36 -14.14 1.46
CA LEU A 310 12.83 -15.45 1.92
C LEU A 310 12.41 -15.77 3.36
N ARG A 311 12.27 -14.77 4.23
CA ARG A 311 11.80 -14.93 5.61
C ARG A 311 10.30 -15.20 5.68
N GLU A 312 9.51 -14.51 4.86
CA GLU A 312 8.05 -14.57 4.88
C GLU A 312 7.45 -14.65 3.46
N SER A 313 7.60 -15.80 2.80
CA SER A 313 6.94 -16.06 1.51
C SER A 313 5.48 -16.49 1.75
N ARG A 314 4.65 -15.53 2.20
CA ARG A 314 3.21 -15.78 2.46
C ARG A 314 2.31 -15.36 1.31
N ARG A 315 2.81 -14.58 0.36
CA ARG A 315 2.08 -14.13 -0.84
C ARG A 315 2.89 -14.54 -2.08
N PRO A 316 2.25 -15.16 -3.09
CA PRO A 316 2.90 -15.52 -4.34
C PRO A 316 3.45 -14.30 -5.08
#